data_AF-A0A543EXM3-F1
#
_entry.id   AF-A0A543EXM3-F1
#
_cell.length_a   1.000
_cell.length_b   1.000
_cell.length_c   1.000
_cell.angle_alpha   90.00
_cell.angle_beta   90.00
_cell.angle_gamma   90.00
#
_symmetry.space_group_name_H-M   'P 1'
#
loop_
_entity.id
_entity.type
_entity.pdbx_description
1 polymer ?
#
loop_
_entity_poly.entity_id
_entity_poly.type
_entity_poly.pdbx_seq_one_letter_code
_entity_poly.pdbx_strand_id
1 'polypeptide(L)'
;MCMSDQDTELIYLVEISRPGRSEELWWRVGNVGTPAQTSAALAELARRVCRDLLSPEPRRCDRARRCWYHCRVSWPDGVVLDEVEGRVQAFLLAVELWRASAIAGSAIKDADT
;
A
#
# COMPACT_ATOMS: atom_id res chain seq x y z
N MET A 1 -11.73 -6.49 29.21
CA MET A 1 -12.02 -7.56 28.23
C MET A 1 -10.77 -7.78 27.41
N CYS A 2 -10.35 -9.01 27.16
CA CYS A 2 -9.17 -9.27 26.33
C CYS A 2 -9.56 -9.01 24.87
N MET A 3 -8.91 -8.05 24.20
CA MET A 3 -9.06 -7.89 22.75
C MET A 3 -8.67 -9.20 22.08
N SER A 4 -9.46 -9.63 21.10
CA SER A 4 -9.02 -10.71 20.24
C SER A 4 -7.90 -10.19 19.35
N ASP A 5 -6.93 -11.03 18.97
CA ASP A 5 -5.85 -10.61 18.06
C ASP A 5 -6.42 -9.97 16.78
N GLN A 6 -7.59 -10.45 16.32
CA GLN A 6 -8.33 -9.90 15.18
C GLN A 6 -8.74 -8.43 15.36
N ASP A 7 -9.04 -7.96 16.57
CA ASP A 7 -9.43 -6.56 16.80
C ASP A 7 -8.26 -5.59 16.63
N THR A 8 -7.03 -6.11 16.69
CA THR A 8 -5.77 -5.36 16.53
C THR A 8 -5.15 -5.50 15.15
N GLU A 9 -5.71 -6.32 14.27
CA GLU A 9 -5.21 -6.49 12.92
C GLU A 9 -5.63 -5.31 12.02
N LEU A 10 -4.81 -5.04 11.01
CA LEU A 10 -5.10 -4.12 9.94
C LEU A 10 -5.43 -4.90 8.67
N ILE A 11 -6.37 -4.36 7.91
CA ILE A 11 -6.68 -4.77 6.55
C ILE A 11 -6.03 -3.75 5.63
N TYR A 12 -5.24 -4.21 4.66
CA TYR A 12 -4.73 -3.34 3.59
C TYR A 12 -5.16 -3.83 2.21
N LEU A 13 -5.34 -2.89 1.28
CA LEU A 13 -5.54 -3.13 -0.13
C LEU A 13 -4.71 -2.12 -0.93
N VAL A 14 -3.90 -2.62 -1.86
CA VAL A 14 -3.10 -1.85 -2.79
C VAL A 14 -3.46 -2.28 -4.22
N GLU A 15 -3.87 -1.31 -5.01
CA GLU A 15 -4.19 -1.46 -6.43
C GLU A 15 -3.36 -0.48 -7.25
N ILE A 16 -2.74 -0.96 -8.33
CA ILE A 16 -1.88 -0.15 -9.19
C ILE A 16 -2.12 -0.54 -10.64
N SER A 17 -2.39 0.44 -11.49
CA SER A 17 -2.52 0.24 -12.94
C SER A 17 -1.14 0.09 -13.62
N ARG A 18 -1.12 -0.45 -14.83
CA ARG A 18 0.08 -0.41 -15.67
C ARG A 18 0.50 1.04 -15.97
N PRO A 19 1.81 1.33 -16.07
CA PRO A 19 2.30 2.64 -16.47
C PRO A 19 1.75 3.09 -17.84
N GLY A 20 1.06 4.23 -17.84
CA GLY A 20 0.45 4.82 -19.04
C GLY A 20 -0.83 4.13 -19.50
N ARG A 21 -1.36 3.19 -18.72
CA ARG A 21 -2.64 2.50 -18.98
C ARG A 21 -3.45 2.45 -17.69
N SER A 22 -4.07 3.58 -17.35
CA SER A 22 -4.80 3.76 -16.08
C SER A 22 -5.97 2.79 -15.89
N GLU A 23 -6.49 2.21 -16.96
CA GLU A 23 -7.62 1.27 -16.93
C GLU A 23 -7.16 -0.20 -16.85
N GLU A 24 -5.86 -0.48 -17.07
CA GLU A 24 -5.33 -1.84 -17.05
C GLU A 24 -4.66 -2.10 -15.69
N LEU A 25 -5.32 -2.85 -14.82
CA LEU A 25 -4.79 -3.19 -13.51
C LEU A 25 -3.55 -4.09 -13.64
N TRP A 26 -2.44 -3.69 -13.03
CA TRP A 26 -1.20 -4.45 -13.01
C TRP A 26 -1.05 -5.24 -11.71
N TRP A 27 -1.32 -4.60 -10.58
CA TRP A 27 -1.25 -5.19 -9.26
C TRP A 27 -2.53 -4.95 -8.46
N ARG A 28 -2.94 -6.00 -7.76
CA ARG A 28 -3.94 -5.99 -6.69
C ARG A 28 -3.43 -6.89 -5.58
N VAL A 29 -3.11 -6.31 -4.44
CA VAL A 29 -2.64 -7.06 -3.27
C VAL A 29 -3.41 -6.55 -2.07
N GLY A 30 -4.05 -7.45 -1.34
CA GLY A 30 -4.64 -7.11 -0.05
C GLY A 30 -4.53 -8.27 0.90
N ASN A 31 -4.36 -7.97 2.18
CA ASN A 31 -4.26 -8.97 3.23
C ASN A 31 -4.63 -8.36 4.59
N VAL A 32 -4.69 -9.22 5.60
CA VAL A 32 -4.87 -8.89 7.00
C VAL A 32 -3.58 -9.21 7.75
N GLY A 33 -3.25 -8.41 8.76
CA GLY A 33 -2.17 -8.72 9.69
C GLY A 33 -1.95 -7.62 10.72
N THR A 34 -1.09 -7.88 11.69
CA THR A 34 -0.76 -6.89 12.73
C THR A 34 -0.18 -5.60 12.12
N PRO A 35 -0.19 -4.47 12.85
CA PRO A 35 0.41 -3.22 12.40
C PRO A 35 1.85 -3.39 11.87
N ALA A 36 2.68 -4.18 12.57
CA ALA A 36 4.04 -4.49 12.15
C ALA A 36 4.11 -5.34 10.87
N GLN A 37 3.25 -6.36 10.73
CA GLN A 37 3.17 -7.18 9.52
C GLN A 37 2.69 -6.36 8.32
N THR A 38 1.67 -5.53 8.50
CA THR A 38 1.12 -4.64 7.47
C THR A 38 2.17 -3.62 7.03
N SER A 39 2.87 -2.99 7.98
CA SER A 39 3.98 -2.09 7.69
C SER A 39 5.08 -2.77 6.86
N ALA A 40 5.51 -3.96 7.27
CA ALA A 40 6.53 -4.73 6.55
C ALA A 40 6.08 -5.13 5.14
N ALA A 41 4.82 -5.54 4.98
CA ALA A 41 4.25 -5.90 3.69
C ALA A 41 4.21 -4.71 2.72
N LEU A 42 3.75 -3.54 3.19
CA LEU A 42 3.73 -2.31 2.38
C LEU A 42 5.14 -1.83 2.00
N ALA A 43 6.11 -1.91 2.93
CA ALA A 43 7.50 -1.59 2.64
C ALA A 43 8.12 -2.53 1.59
N GLU A 44 7.77 -3.82 1.65
CA GLU A 44 8.21 -4.79 0.64
C GLU A 44 7.53 -4.56 -0.71
N LEU A 45 6.23 -4.24 -0.75
CA LEU A 45 5.55 -3.83 -1.99
C LEU A 45 6.21 -2.60 -2.61
N ALA A 46 6.61 -1.60 -1.82
CA ALA A 46 7.36 -0.44 -2.28
C ALA A 46 8.71 -0.83 -2.94
N ARG A 47 9.45 -1.77 -2.33
CA ARG A 47 10.71 -2.30 -2.93
C ARG A 47 10.45 -3.02 -4.24
N ARG A 48 9.37 -3.79 -4.34
CA ARG A 48 8.96 -4.47 -5.58
C ARG A 48 8.57 -3.47 -6.67
N VAL A 49 7.80 -2.43 -6.34
CA VAL A 49 7.50 -1.31 -7.26
C VAL A 49 8.81 -0.73 -7.81
N CYS A 50 9.75 -0.39 -6.92
CA CYS A 50 11.05 0.14 -7.31
C CYS A 50 11.79 -0.82 -8.25
N ARG A 51 11.92 -2.09 -7.90
CA ARG A 51 12.62 -3.08 -8.73
C ARG A 51 11.98 -3.21 -10.11
N ASP A 52 10.66 -3.32 -10.17
CA ASP A 52 9.96 -3.60 -11.42
C ASP A 52 9.92 -2.37 -12.34
N LEU A 53 9.92 -1.15 -11.78
CA LEU A 53 9.95 0.10 -12.54
C LEU A 53 11.35 0.64 -12.85
N LEU A 54 12.36 0.30 -12.03
CA LEU A 54 13.74 0.80 -12.12
C LEU A 54 14.73 -0.26 -12.62
N SER A 55 14.27 -1.48 -12.92
CA SER A 55 15.09 -2.49 -13.60
C SER A 55 15.73 -1.89 -14.88
N PRO A 56 16.80 -2.46 -15.43
CA PRO A 56 17.36 -2.04 -16.72
C PRO A 56 16.49 -2.43 -17.94
N GLU A 57 15.57 -3.38 -17.78
CA GLU A 57 14.64 -3.90 -18.83
C GLU A 57 13.18 -3.37 -18.87
N PRO A 58 12.66 -2.50 -18.00
CA PRO A 58 11.42 -1.80 -18.24
C PRO A 58 11.68 -0.84 -19.38
N ARG A 59 10.81 -0.88 -20.39
CA ARG A 59 10.82 0.03 -21.53
C ARG A 59 11.10 1.43 -20.98
N ARG A 60 12.25 2.03 -21.31
CA ARG A 60 12.80 3.26 -20.67
C ARG A 60 11.80 4.40 -20.41
N CYS A 61 10.66 4.36 -21.08
CA CYS A 61 9.53 5.28 -20.96
C CYS A 61 8.59 5.05 -19.77
N ASP A 62 8.57 3.88 -19.12
CA ASP A 62 7.53 3.53 -18.13
C ASP A 62 7.71 4.26 -16.79
N ARG A 63 8.95 4.57 -16.40
CA ARG A 63 9.26 5.31 -15.16
C ARG A 63 8.55 6.66 -15.08
N ALA A 64 8.50 7.40 -16.20
CA ALA A 64 7.90 8.73 -16.26
C ALA A 64 6.39 8.72 -16.56
N ARG A 65 5.84 7.57 -16.96
CA ARG A 65 4.40 7.41 -17.21
C ARG A 65 3.63 7.46 -15.90
N ARG A 66 2.37 7.90 -15.99
CA ARG A 66 1.47 7.91 -14.84
C ARG A 66 0.82 6.55 -14.66
N CYS A 67 0.67 6.13 -13.41
CA CYS A 67 -0.20 5.03 -13.00
C CYS A 67 -1.39 5.63 -12.25
N TRP A 68 -2.55 4.99 -12.36
CA TRP A 68 -3.56 5.11 -11.33
C TRP A 68 -3.19 4.17 -10.17
N TYR A 69 -3.46 4.58 -8.95
CA TYR A 69 -3.27 3.75 -7.76
C TYR A 69 -4.34 4.05 -6.72
N HIS A 70 -4.58 3.05 -5.89
CA HIS A 70 -5.39 3.14 -4.70
C HIS A 70 -4.70 2.33 -3.59
N CYS A 71 -4.47 2.95 -2.44
CA CYS A 71 -3.92 2.31 -1.26
C CYS A 71 -4.82 2.64 -0.09
N ARG A 72 -5.35 1.60 0.56
CA ARG A 72 -6.22 1.71 1.73
C ARG A 72 -5.69 0.83 2.84
N VAL A 73 -5.65 1.38 4.05
CA VAL A 73 -5.35 0.68 5.29
C VAL A 73 -6.47 1.00 6.29
N SER A 74 -7.12 -0.02 6.83
CA SER A 74 -8.23 0.14 7.77
C SER A 74 -8.21 -0.91 8.86
N TRP A 75 -8.84 -0.59 9.98
CA TRP A 75 -9.22 -1.57 10.99
C TRP A 75 -10.36 -2.47 10.47
N PRO A 76 -10.65 -3.61 11.13
CA PRO A 76 -11.69 -4.55 10.71
C PRO A 76 -13.11 -4.01 10.92
N ASP A 77 -13.27 -3.06 11.84
CA ASP A 77 -14.51 -2.30 12.07
C ASP A 77 -14.80 -1.28 10.94
N GLY A 78 -13.90 -1.16 9.96
CA GLY A 78 -14.04 -0.28 8.81
C GLY A 78 -13.45 1.12 9.01
N VAL A 79 -12.95 1.45 10.20
CA VAL A 79 -12.26 2.73 10.44
C VAL A 79 -10.98 2.78 9.62
N VAL A 80 -10.89 3.77 8.74
CA VAL A 80 -9.74 3.98 7.85
C VAL A 80 -8.61 4.68 8.60
N LEU A 81 -7.41 4.10 8.55
CA LEU A 81 -6.19 4.73 9.04
C LEU A 81 -5.57 5.64 7.99
N ASP A 82 -5.50 5.16 6.76
CA ASP A 82 -4.98 5.90 5.61
C ASP A 82 -5.66 5.39 4.34
N GLU A 83 -6.05 6.32 3.47
CA GLU A 83 -6.60 6.02 2.17
C GLU A 83 -6.17 7.09 1.19
N VAL A 84 -5.49 6.65 0.13
CA VAL A 84 -5.02 7.52 -0.92
C VAL A 84 -5.35 6.90 -2.26
N GLU A 85 -6.05 7.66 -3.10
CA GLU A 85 -6.33 7.32 -4.49
C GLU A 85 -5.84 8.46 -5.38
N GLY A 86 -5.21 8.12 -6.51
CA GLY A 86 -4.89 9.14 -7.49
C GLY A 86 -4.08 8.65 -8.67
N ARG A 87 -3.50 9.63 -9.38
CA ARG A 87 -2.58 9.38 -10.50
C ARG A 87 -1.23 10.00 -10.19
N VAL A 88 -0.19 9.18 -10.15
CA VAL A 88 1.19 9.60 -9.89
C VAL A 88 2.14 9.08 -10.96
N GLN A 89 3.29 9.71 -11.11
CA GLN A 89 4.36 9.13 -11.93
C GLN A 89 4.79 7.81 -11.32
N ALA A 90 5.06 6.80 -12.15
CA ALA A 90 5.32 5.45 -11.69
C ALA A 90 6.46 5.42 -10.65
N PHE A 91 7.51 6.22 -10.83
CA PHE A 91 8.63 6.29 -9.86
C PHE A 91 8.26 6.85 -8.48
N LEU A 92 7.12 7.52 -8.33
CA LEU A 92 6.63 8.06 -7.05
C LEU A 92 5.78 7.04 -6.27
N LEU A 93 5.31 5.96 -6.90
CA LEU A 93 4.46 4.96 -6.25
C LEU A 93 5.10 4.33 -5.00
N ALA A 94 6.41 4.07 -5.05
CA ALA A 94 7.12 3.50 -3.91
C ALA A 94 7.13 4.44 -2.69
N VAL A 95 7.15 5.77 -2.91
CA VAL A 95 7.09 6.77 -1.85
C VAL A 95 5.74 6.72 -1.13
N GLU A 96 4.65 6.61 -1.88
CA GLU A 96 3.31 6.49 -1.29
C GLU A 96 3.16 5.21 -0.47
N LEU A 97 3.70 4.08 -0.95
CA LEU A 97 3.67 2.83 -0.20
C LEU A 97 4.58 2.85 1.05
N TRP A 98 5.72 3.54 1.01
CA TRP A 98 6.54 3.75 2.22
C TRP A 98 5.85 4.66 3.24
N ARG A 99 5.12 5.69 2.78
CA ARG A 99 4.30 6.52 3.66
C ARG A 99 3.23 5.69 4.37
N ALA A 100 2.46 4.92 3.62
CA ALA A 100 1.43 4.03 4.17
C ALA A 100 2.04 2.99 5.13
N SER A 101 3.22 2.45 4.80
CA SER A 101 3.98 1.55 5.68
C SER A 101 4.33 2.19 7.02
N ALA A 102 4.80 3.44 7.03
CA ALA A 102 5.13 4.17 8.25
C ALA A 102 3.90 4.46 9.12
N ILE A 103 2.78 4.80 8.49
CA ILE A 103 1.48 5.01 9.17
C ILE A 103 1.02 3.71 9.81
N ALA A 104 0.98 2.60 9.05
CA ALA A 104 0.61 1.30 9.56
C ALA A 104 1.51 0.83 10.71
N GLY A 105 2.82 1.06 10.63
CA GLY A 105 3.78 0.67 11.68
C GLY A 105 3.65 1.49 12.97
N SER A 106 3.01 2.66 12.90
CA SER A 106 2.76 3.55 14.03
C SER A 106 1.33 3.42 14.56
N ALA A 107 0.51 2.55 13.97
CA ALA A 107 -0.87 2.35 14.36
C ALA A 107 -0.93 1.65 15.72
N ILE A 108 -1.58 2.32 16.67
CA ILE A 108 -1.95 1.77 17.98
C ILE A 108 -3.46 1.83 18.04
N LYS A 109 -4.10 0.70 18.34
CA LYS A 109 -5.52 0.72 18.70
C LYS A 109 -5.57 0.98 20.19
N ASP A 110 -6.03 2.16 20.57
CA ASP A 110 -6.30 2.44 21.98
C ASP A 110 -7.38 1.44 22.43
N ALA A 111 -7.02 0.58 23.38
CA ALA A 111 -7.98 -0.26 24.05
C ALA A 111 -8.84 0.68 24.90
N ASP A 112 -10.08 0.93 24.46
CA ASP A 112 -11.03 1.72 25.23
C ASP A 112 -11.03 1.25 26.70
N THR A 113 -10.90 2.23 27.60
CA THR A 113 -10.87 2.06 29.05
C THR A 113 -12.25 1.69 29.58
#